data_AF-A0A946ZTW3-F1
#
_entry.id   AF-A0A946ZTW3-F1
#
_cell.length_a   1.000
_cell.length_b   1.000
_cell.length_c   1.000
_cell.angle_alpha   90.00
_cell.angle_beta   90.00
_cell.angle_gamma   90.00
#
_symmetry.space_group_name_H-M   'P 1'
#
loop_
_entity.id
_entity.type
_entity.pdbx_description
1 polymer ?
#
loop_
_entity_poly.entity_id
_entity_poly.type
_entity_poly.pdbx_seq_one_letter_code
_entity_poly.pdbx_strand_id
1 'polypeptide(L)'
;NPPDSRSIDTAKKYNIDISQQRCRKFKREDYFQFDYIFVMDRENYRNVIAMAPDETYIKKVKLLLDGVSGSPAEVPDPYYGGADGFEEVFHLIDQACDRLLQEF
;
A
#
# COMPACT_ATOMS: atom_id res chain seq x y z
N ASN A 1 -14.51 4.44 -7.88
CA ASN A 1 -14.79 3.01 -7.67
C ASN A 1 -14.57 2.64 -6.21
N PRO A 2 -15.44 1.84 -5.58
CA PRO A 2 -15.16 1.26 -4.26
C PRO A 2 -14.01 0.25 -4.35
N PRO A 3 -13.42 -0.19 -3.22
CA PRO A 3 -12.51 -1.33 -3.19
C PRO A 3 -13.21 -2.60 -3.73
N ASP A 4 -12.42 -3.58 -4.16
CA ASP A 4 -12.92 -4.89 -4.54
C ASP A 4 -13.64 -5.54 -3.35
N SER A 5 -14.77 -6.21 -3.62
CA SER A 5 -15.59 -6.83 -2.57
C SER A 5 -14.80 -7.86 -1.78
N ARG A 6 -13.86 -8.59 -2.39
CA ARG A 6 -13.02 -9.58 -1.71
C ARG A 6 -12.05 -8.92 -0.73
N SER A 7 -11.47 -7.78 -1.09
CA SER A 7 -10.66 -6.98 -0.16
C SER A 7 -11.50 -6.48 1.02
N ILE A 8 -12.74 -6.03 0.77
CA ILE A 8 -13.67 -5.60 1.83
C ILE A 8 -13.99 -6.77 2.76
N ASP A 9 -14.34 -7.93 2.20
CA ASP A 9 -14.71 -9.12 2.95
C ASP A 9 -13.53 -9.63 3.80
N THR A 10 -12.32 -9.68 3.24
CA THR A 10 -11.10 -10.04 3.97
C THR A 10 -10.82 -9.07 5.11
N ALA A 11 -10.77 -7.76 4.87
CA ALA A 11 -10.50 -6.77 5.92
C ALA A 11 -11.53 -6.83 7.06
N LYS A 12 -12.79 -7.10 6.72
CA LYS A 12 -13.88 -7.23 7.69
C LYS A 12 -13.71 -8.44 8.62
N LYS A 13 -13.08 -9.53 8.19
CA LYS A 13 -12.73 -10.68 9.08
C LYS A 13 -11.84 -10.23 10.24
N TYR A 14 -11.04 -9.19 10.02
CA TYR A 14 -10.13 -8.58 10.99
C TYR A 14 -10.69 -7.30 11.62
N ASN A 15 -12.01 -7.10 11.55
CA ASN A 15 -12.71 -5.94 12.12
C ASN A 15 -12.33 -4.57 11.51
N ILE A 16 -11.83 -4.54 10.28
CA ILE A 16 -11.51 -3.30 9.56
C ILE A 16 -12.55 -3.08 8.45
N ASP A 17 -13.26 -1.94 8.50
CA ASP A 17 -14.22 -1.56 7.45
C ASP A 17 -13.59 -0.59 6.44
N ILE A 18 -13.31 -1.11 5.24
CA ILE A 18 -12.82 -0.30 4.10
C ILE A 18 -13.92 0.02 3.07
N SER A 19 -15.18 -0.36 3.30
CA SER A 19 -16.28 -0.25 2.33
C SER A 19 -16.59 1.18 1.89
N GLN A 20 -16.27 2.17 2.73
CA GLN A 20 -16.47 3.59 2.44
C GLN A 20 -15.31 4.22 1.67
N GLN A 21 -14.17 3.53 1.52
CA GLN A 21 -13.05 4.05 0.75
C GLN A 21 -13.42 4.20 -0.72
N ARG A 22 -12.75 5.12 -1.42
CA ARG A 22 -12.97 5.36 -2.84
C ARG A 22 -11.63 5.49 -3.53
N CYS A 23 -11.47 4.71 -4.61
CA CYS A 23 -10.34 4.85 -5.51
C CYS A 23 -10.28 6.28 -6.05
N ARG A 24 -9.10 6.88 -5.95
CA ARG A 24 -8.72 8.13 -6.58
C ARG A 24 -7.35 7.96 -7.23
N LYS A 25 -7.08 8.71 -8.28
CA LYS A 25 -5.73 8.76 -8.84
C LYS A 25 -4.80 9.54 -7.90
N PHE A 26 -3.55 9.12 -7.85
CA PHE A 26 -2.47 9.89 -7.25
C PHE A 26 -2.24 11.16 -8.08
N LYS A 27 -1.98 12.29 -7.41
CA LYS A 27 -1.81 13.60 -8.03
C LYS A 27 -0.67 14.37 -7.37
N ARG A 28 -0.14 15.37 -8.06
CA ARG A 28 1.02 16.14 -7.59
C ARG A 28 0.76 16.81 -6.24
N GLU A 29 -0.50 17.18 -5.95
CA GLU A 29 -0.88 17.80 -4.69
C GLU A 29 -0.63 16.88 -3.48
N ASP A 30 -0.65 15.56 -3.69
CA ASP A 30 -0.44 14.58 -2.63
C ASP A 30 0.96 14.71 -2.00
N TYR A 31 1.98 15.09 -2.77
CA TYR A 31 3.34 15.31 -2.25
C TYR A 31 3.45 16.41 -1.20
N PHE A 32 2.57 17.42 -1.30
CA PHE A 32 2.54 18.52 -0.35
C PHE A 32 1.65 18.21 0.86
N GLN A 33 0.69 17.29 0.69
CA GLN A 33 -0.24 16.90 1.75
C GLN A 33 0.33 15.83 2.69
N PHE A 34 1.15 14.92 2.18
CA PHE A 34 1.66 13.79 2.96
C PHE A 34 3.16 13.91 3.22
N ASP A 35 3.58 13.51 4.42
CA ASP A 35 5.00 13.40 4.79
C ASP A 35 5.62 12.09 4.31
N TYR A 36 4.80 11.02 4.27
CA TYR A 36 5.17 9.70 3.79
C TYR A 36 4.17 9.20 2.77
N ILE A 37 4.66 8.59 1.70
CA ILE A 37 3.86 8.00 0.62
C ILE A 37 4.31 6.55 0.45
N PHE A 38 3.51 5.61 0.95
CA PHE A 38 3.80 4.20 0.81
C PHE A 38 3.15 3.63 -0.44
N VAL A 39 3.94 2.92 -1.25
CA VAL A 39 3.49 2.25 -2.47
C VAL A 39 3.69 0.74 -2.36
N MET A 40 2.86 -0.01 -3.07
CA MET A 40 2.74 -1.47 -2.90
C MET A 40 3.82 -2.24 -3.66
N ASP A 41 4.20 -1.75 -4.84
CA ASP A 41 5.15 -2.39 -5.75
C ASP A 41 6.08 -1.37 -6.42
N ARG A 42 7.10 -1.87 -7.13
CA ARG A 42 8.12 -1.05 -7.80
C ARG A 42 7.59 -0.34 -9.03
N GLU A 43 6.54 -0.84 -9.67
CA GLU A 43 5.93 -0.13 -10.79
C GLU A 43 5.22 1.15 -10.30
N ASN A 44 4.45 1.02 -9.23
CA ASN A 44 3.82 2.11 -8.50
C ASN A 44 4.89 3.09 -8.02
N TYR A 45 5.99 2.58 -7.44
CA TYR A 45 7.12 3.41 -7.05
C TYR A 45 7.68 4.20 -8.22
N ARG A 46 8.04 3.55 -9.34
CA ARG A 46 8.58 4.21 -10.54
C ARG A 46 7.63 5.27 -11.08
N ASN A 47 6.34 4.96 -11.19
CA ASN A 47 5.33 5.87 -11.70
C ASN A 47 5.15 7.09 -10.79
N VAL A 48 5.12 6.87 -9.48
CA VAL A 48 5.00 7.95 -8.49
C VAL A 48 6.28 8.79 -8.53
N ILE A 49 7.49 8.25 -8.37
CA ILE A 49 8.69 9.11 -8.35
C ILE A 49 8.91 9.90 -9.66
N ALA A 50 8.47 9.37 -10.81
CA ALA A 50 8.54 10.08 -12.09
C ALA A 50 7.64 11.33 -12.14
N MET A 51 6.62 11.40 -11.29
CA MET A 51 5.74 12.56 -11.14
C MET A 51 6.21 13.55 -10.06
N ALA A 52 7.24 13.20 -9.29
CA ALA A 52 7.72 14.02 -8.18
C ALA A 52 8.34 15.33 -8.70
N PRO A 53 8.11 16.48 -8.03
CA PRO A 53 8.70 17.76 -8.42
C PRO A 53 10.23 17.79 -8.39
N ASP A 54 10.83 17.16 -7.37
CA ASP A 54 12.27 17.12 -7.11
C ASP A 54 12.62 15.96 -6.15
N GLU A 55 13.92 15.76 -5.92
CA GLU A 55 14.46 14.69 -5.07
C GLU A 55 13.94 14.71 -3.62
N THR A 56 13.58 15.87 -3.08
CA THR A 56 13.04 15.99 -1.72
C THR A 56 11.71 15.26 -1.62
N TYR A 57 10.87 15.36 -2.65
CA TYR A 57 9.60 14.65 -2.70
C TYR A 57 9.76 13.17 -3.04
N ILE A 58 10.78 12.80 -3.83
CA ILE A 58 11.11 11.38 -4.06
C ILE A 58 11.43 10.68 -2.74
N LYS A 59 12.16 11.33 -1.83
CA LYS A 59 12.52 10.79 -0.50
C LYS A 59 11.31 10.50 0.41
N LYS A 60 10.14 11.08 0.12
CA LYS A 60 8.89 10.78 0.83
C LYS A 60 8.27 9.44 0.40
N VAL A 61 8.62 8.95 -0.79
CA VAL A 61 8.03 7.74 -1.37
C VAL A 61 8.83 6.53 -0.89
N LYS A 62 8.13 5.53 -0.36
CA LYS A 62 8.73 4.29 0.16
C LYS A 62 7.93 3.08 -0.31
N LEU A 63 8.59 1.94 -0.53
CA LEU A 63 7.89 0.66 -0.68
C LEU A 63 7.36 0.23 0.69
N LEU A 64 6.11 -0.22 0.76
CA LEU A 64 5.46 -0.57 2.02
C LEU A 64 6.21 -1.68 2.78
N LEU A 65 6.68 -2.70 2.04
CA LEU A 65 7.37 -3.85 2.62
C LEU A 65 8.87 -3.64 2.83
N ASP A 66 9.43 -2.47 2.51
CA ASP A 66 10.87 -2.23 2.59
C ASP A 66 11.38 -2.33 4.03
N GLY A 67 12.13 -3.39 4.35
CA GLY A 67 12.67 -3.71 5.67
C GLY A 67 11.78 -4.59 6.55
N VAL A 68 10.64 -5.08 6.03
CA VAL A 68 9.82 -6.08 6.72
C VAL A 68 10.54 -7.42 6.57
N SER A 69 10.95 -8.02 7.69
CA SER A 69 11.76 -9.23 7.66
C SER A 69 10.94 -10.44 7.27
N GLY A 70 11.41 -11.22 6.29
CA GLY A 70 10.71 -12.42 5.81
C GLY A 70 9.55 -12.14 4.84
N SER A 71 9.30 -10.88 4.46
CA SER A 71 8.31 -10.53 3.44
C SER A 71 8.90 -10.60 2.02
N PRO A 72 8.06 -10.72 0.97
CA PRO A 72 8.49 -10.41 -0.38
C PRO A 72 8.93 -8.94 -0.52
N ALA A 73 9.61 -8.65 -1.62
CA ALA A 73 10.08 -7.29 -1.92
C ALA A 73 8.96 -6.32 -2.31
N GLU A 74 7.81 -6.85 -2.74
CA GLU A 74 6.65 -6.11 -3.25
C GLU A 74 5.39 -6.79 -2.72
N VAL A 75 4.33 -6.02 -2.49
CA VAL A 75 3.01 -6.59 -2.21
C VAL A 75 2.50 -7.24 -3.50
N PRO A 76 2.21 -8.55 -3.50
CA PRO A 76 1.74 -9.22 -4.70
C PRO A 76 0.32 -8.76 -5.06
N ASP A 77 -0.02 -8.83 -6.33
CA ASP A 77 -1.39 -8.58 -6.79
C ASP A 77 -2.30 -9.75 -6.32
N PRO A 78 -3.30 -9.50 -5.46
CA PRO A 78 -4.11 -10.55 -4.85
C PRO A 78 -5.02 -11.28 -5.85
N TYR A 79 -5.25 -10.71 -7.04
CA TYR A 79 -6.18 -11.26 -8.04
C TYR A 79 -5.62 -12.51 -8.71
N TYR A 80 -4.31 -12.74 -8.62
CA TYR A 80 -3.62 -13.91 -9.18
C TYR A 80 -3.41 -15.06 -8.16
N GLY A 81 -3.67 -14.82 -6.87
CA GLY A 81 -3.40 -15.76 -5.78
C GLY A 81 -4.48 -16.80 -5.49
N GLY A 82 -5.50 -16.94 -6.36
CA GLY A 82 -6.61 -17.87 -6.12
C GLY A 82 -7.51 -17.44 -4.95
N ALA A 83 -7.96 -18.38 -4.13
CA ALA A 83 -8.91 -18.11 -3.04
C ALA A 83 -8.27 -17.33 -1.88
N ASP A 84 -6.96 -17.50 -1.64
CA ASP A 84 -6.28 -17.03 -0.44
C ASP A 84 -5.46 -15.75 -0.66
N GLY A 85 -5.24 -15.33 -1.92
CA GLY A 85 -4.38 -14.19 -2.24
C GLY A 85 -4.75 -12.88 -1.56
N PHE A 86 -6.05 -12.63 -1.30
CA PHE A 86 -6.49 -11.45 -0.56
C PHE A 86 -6.12 -11.51 0.92
N GLU A 87 -6.18 -12.69 1.53
CA GLU A 87 -5.81 -12.92 2.93
C GLU A 87 -4.29 -12.77 3.13
N GLU A 88 -3.51 -13.34 2.21
CA GLU A 88 -2.05 -13.23 2.21
C GLU A 88 -1.60 -11.76 2.11
N VAL A 89 -2.18 -11.01 1.16
CA VAL A 89 -1.90 -9.58 1.01
C VAL A 89 -2.31 -8.79 2.25
N PHE A 90 -3.44 -9.11 2.86
CA PHE A 90 -3.87 -8.47 4.11
C PHE A 90 -2.82 -8.66 5.21
N HIS A 91 -2.37 -9.89 5.45
CA HIS A 91 -1.36 -10.16 6.48
C HIS A 91 -0.01 -9.53 6.20
N LEU A 92 0.39 -9.40 4.93
CA LEU A 92 1.61 -8.69 4.56
C LEU A 92 1.52 -7.19 4.89
N ILE A 93 0.38 -6.57 4.56
CA ILE A 93 0.13 -5.15 4.86
C ILE A 93 0.05 -4.92 6.37
N ASP A 94 -0.60 -5.82 7.11
CA ASP A 94 -0.75 -5.75 8.57
C ASP A 94 0.61 -5.81 9.28
N GLN A 95 1.46 -6.78 8.91
CA GLN A 95 2.84 -6.86 9.41
C GLN A 95 3.68 -5.62 9.07
N ALA A 96 3.48 -5.05 7.88
CA ALA A 96 4.14 -3.80 7.53
C ALA A 96 3.67 -2.64 8.42
N CYS A 97 2.37 -2.55 8.70
CA CYS A 97 1.82 -1.54 9.61
C CYS A 97 2.41 -1.66 11.03
N ASP A 98 2.51 -2.88 11.58
CA ASP A 98 3.13 -3.11 12.89
C ASP A 98 4.57 -2.60 12.97
N ARG A 99 5.35 -2.86 11.93
CA ARG A 99 6.72 -2.34 11.82
C ARG A 99 6.72 -0.82 11.72
N LEU A 100 5.84 -0.22 10.91
CA LEU A 100 5.77 1.24 10.74
C LEU A 100 5.40 1.94 12.05
N LEU A 101 4.54 1.34 12.87
CA LEU A 101 4.19 1.84 14.21
C LEU A 101 5.36 1.85 15.20
N GLN A 102 6.45 1.12 14.91
CA GLN A 102 7.69 1.16 15.71
C GLN A 102 8.70 2.19 15.18
N GLU A 103 8.56 2.61 13.92
CA GLU A 103 9.44 3.58 13.26
C GLU A 103 9.01 5.04 13.52
N PHE A 104 7.76 5.25 13.93
CA PHE A 104 7.14 6.56 14.22
C PHE A 104 6.62 6.65 15.66
#